data_AF-A0A940BLR8-F1
#
_entry.id   AF-A0A940BLR8-F1
#
_cell.length_a   1.000
_cell.length_b   1.000
_cell.length_c   1.000
_cell.angle_alpha   90.00
_cell.angle_beta   90.00
_cell.angle_gamma   90.00
#
_symmetry.space_group_name_H-M   'P 1'
#
loop_
_entity.id
_entity.type
_entity.pdbx_description
1 polymer ?
#
loop_
_entity_poly.entity_id
_entity_poly.type
_entity_poly.pdbx_seq_one_letter_code
_entity_poly.pdbx_strand_id
1 'polypeptide(L)'
;MAENFVLGSLLAQGYNSPHYWTLTGNKAEVDFLIQDGLEIRPIEVKAEENISGQSLKVYQDKYAPEIRLRFSMRNLNINGNVVNIPLFLCDWLKDILSFVKRKI
;
A
#
# COMPACT_ATOMS: atom_id res chain seq x y z
N MET A 1 0.42 -11.49 10.87
CA MET A 1 1.70 -12.03 10.32
C MET A 1 2.09 -11.34 9.01
N ALA A 2 1.16 -11.15 8.07
CA ALA A 2 1.43 -10.44 6.81
C ALA A 2 1.89 -8.99 6.99
N GLU A 3 1.28 -8.21 7.90
CA GLU A 3 1.71 -6.83 8.20
C GLU A 3 3.17 -6.74 8.66
N ASN A 4 3.58 -7.58 9.62
CA ASN A 4 4.97 -7.60 10.10
C ASN A 4 5.96 -8.01 9.00
N PHE A 5 5.57 -8.92 8.11
CA PHE A 5 6.37 -9.29 6.94
C PHE A 5 6.54 -8.10 5.98
N VAL A 6 5.45 -7.41 5.64
CA VAL A 6 5.46 -6.20 4.80
C VAL A 6 6.31 -5.11 5.46
N LEU A 7 6.13 -4.87 6.76
CA LEU A 7 6.91 -3.89 7.51
C LEU A 7 8.42 -4.18 7.43
N GLY A 8 8.83 -5.43 7.64
CA GLY A 8 10.23 -5.82 7.51
C GLY A 8 10.81 -5.54 6.12
N SER A 9 10.05 -5.86 5.06
CA SER A 9 10.43 -5.57 3.69
C SER A 9 10.53 -4.06 3.40
N LEU A 10 9.57 -3.26 3.88
CA LEU A 10 9.58 -1.80 3.75
C LEU A 10 10.83 -1.20 4.40
N LEU A 11 11.15 -1.62 5.63
CA LEU A 11 12.34 -1.17 6.35
C LEU A 11 13.63 -1.59 5.64
N ALA A 12 13.72 -2.83 5.16
CA ALA A 12 14.87 -3.31 4.38
C ALA A 12 15.08 -2.50 3.08
N GLN A 13 13.99 -2.00 2.49
CA GLN A 13 14.03 -1.11 1.34
C GLN A 13 14.29 0.36 1.71
N GLY A 14 14.45 0.71 2.98
CA GLY A 14 14.77 2.08 3.42
C GLY A 14 13.56 3.00 3.61
N TYR A 15 12.33 2.45 3.65
CA TYR A 15 11.16 3.18 4.12
C TYR A 15 11.17 3.22 5.66
N ASN A 16 12.10 3.99 6.23
CA ASN A 16 12.48 3.94 7.65
C ASN A 16 11.46 4.55 8.63
N SER A 17 10.36 5.12 8.14
CA SER A 17 9.31 5.68 9.01
C SER A 17 7.91 5.40 8.43
N PRO A 18 7.48 4.13 8.38
CA PRO A 18 6.09 3.81 8.09
C PRO A 18 5.23 4.30 9.26
N HIS A 19 4.18 5.06 8.95
CA HIS A 19 3.23 5.56 9.94
C HIS A 19 1.91 4.80 9.84
N TYR A 20 1.14 4.76 10.93
CA TYR A 20 -0.21 4.20 10.92
C TYR A 20 -1.24 5.31 10.70
N TRP A 21 -2.36 5.00 10.06
CA TRP A 21 -3.45 5.94 9.91
C TRP A 21 -4.80 5.29 10.18
N THR A 22 -5.60 5.96 11.02
CA THR A 22 -6.97 5.57 11.34
C THR A 22 -7.88 6.79 11.24
N LEU A 23 -9.11 6.57 10.80
CA LEU A 23 -10.18 7.56 10.86
C LEU A 23 -10.89 7.47 12.21
N THR A 24 -11.18 8.62 12.82
CA THR A 24 -11.87 8.73 14.12
C THR A 24 -13.08 7.79 14.22
N GLY A 25 -13.13 7.00 15.30
CA GLY A 25 -14.18 6.03 15.54
C GLY A 25 -14.03 4.70 14.76
N ASN A 26 -12.80 4.32 14.41
CA ASN A 26 -12.45 3.05 13.72
C ASN A 26 -13.23 2.80 12.42
N LYS A 27 -13.61 3.87 11.72
CA LYS A 27 -14.41 3.75 10.48
C LYS A 27 -13.58 3.28 9.28
N ALA A 28 -12.27 3.51 9.31
CA ALA A 28 -11.32 3.09 8.29
C ALA A 28 -9.91 3.12 8.86
N GLU A 29 -9.08 2.17 8.45
CA GLU A 29 -7.68 2.06 8.86
C GLU A 29 -6.84 1.55 7.69
N VAL A 30 -5.73 2.22 7.40
CA VAL A 30 -4.70 1.70 6.49
C VAL A 30 -3.50 1.29 7.32
N ASP A 31 -2.91 0.15 6.97
CA ASP A 31 -1.87 -0.49 7.77
C ASP A 31 -0.60 0.36 7.83
N PHE A 32 -0.22 0.98 6.70
CA PHE A 32 0.96 1.85 6.66
C PHE A 32 0.76 3.05 5.76
N LEU A 33 1.46 4.14 6.08
CA LEU A 33 1.76 5.27 5.22
C LEU A 33 3.27 5.33 5.04
N ILE A 34 3.72 5.34 3.79
CA ILE A 34 5.13 5.54 3.45
C ILE A 34 5.30 6.84 2.68
N GLN A 35 6.47 7.44 2.81
CA GLN A 35 6.89 8.55 1.95
C GLN A 35 7.73 8.02 0.79
N ASP A 36 7.34 8.35 -0.43
CA ASP A 36 8.06 8.03 -1.66
C ASP A 36 8.31 9.33 -2.45
N GLY A 37 9.47 9.93 -2.22
CA GLY A 37 9.76 11.28 -2.71
C GLY A 37 8.89 12.33 -2.00
N LEU A 38 8.08 13.06 -2.78
CA LEU A 38 7.12 14.05 -2.27
C LEU A 38 5.73 13.46 -2.01
N GLU A 39 5.50 12.21 -2.39
CA GLU A 39 4.19 11.55 -2.30
C GLU A 39 4.06 10.73 -1.03
N ILE A 40 2.91 10.83 -0.37
CA ILE A 40 2.51 9.94 0.73
C ILE A 40 1.64 8.83 0.15
N ARG A 41 2.08 7.58 0.33
CA ARG A 41 1.40 6.41 -0.24
C ARG A 41 0.76 5.58 0.86
N PRO A 42 -0.58 5.41 0.84
CA PRO A 42 -1.24 4.49 1.75
C PRO A 42 -1.05 3.04 1.28
N ILE A 43 -0.81 2.16 2.24
CA ILE A 43 -0.64 0.73 2.07
C ILE A 43 -1.73 0.01 2.86
N GLU A 44 -2.42 -0.90 2.18
CA GLU A 44 -3.29 -1.90 2.80
C GLU A 44 -2.69 -3.29 2.64
N VAL A 45 -2.64 -4.08 3.71
CA VAL A 45 -2.10 -5.44 3.74
C VAL A 45 -3.25 -6.42 3.96
N LYS A 46 -3.35 -7.43 3.10
CA LYS A 46 -4.42 -8.45 3.16
C LYS A 46 -3.80 -9.82 3.01
N ALA A 47 -3.89 -10.65 4.05
CA ALA A 47 -3.43 -12.04 4.00
C ALA A 47 -4.34 -12.95 3.17
N GLU A 48 -5.56 -12.51 2.87
CA GLU A 48 -6.60 -13.29 2.20
C GLU A 48 -6.73 -12.94 0.70
N GLU A 49 -7.17 -13.90 -0.12
CA GLU A 49 -7.50 -13.67 -1.53
C GLU A 49 -8.81 -12.87 -1.71
N ASN A 50 -9.75 -13.04 -0.76
CA ASN A 50 -11.00 -12.29 -0.70
C ASN A 50 -10.75 -10.90 -0.11
N ILE A 51 -10.19 -10.05 -0.95
CA ILE A 51 -9.92 -8.67 -0.60
C ILE A 51 -11.25 -7.91 -0.52
N SER A 52 -11.74 -7.76 0.70
CA SER A 52 -12.75 -6.79 1.09
C SER A 52 -12.09 -5.73 1.98
N GLY A 53 -12.46 -4.47 1.76
CA GLY A 53 -11.86 -3.35 2.47
C GLY A 53 -12.18 -2.03 1.78
N GLN A 54 -12.74 -1.10 2.55
CA GLN A 54 -13.03 0.26 2.08
C GLN A 54 -11.96 1.26 2.51
N SER A 55 -10.96 0.87 3.31
CA SER A 55 -9.97 1.80 3.88
C SER A 55 -9.22 2.59 2.82
N LEU A 56 -8.69 1.95 1.78
CA LEU A 56 -8.05 2.66 0.67
C LEU A 56 -9.01 3.58 -0.08
N LYS A 57 -10.30 3.25 -0.15
CA LYS A 57 -11.33 4.11 -0.76
C LYS A 57 -11.60 5.33 0.13
N VAL A 58 -11.79 5.14 1.43
CA VAL A 58 -11.96 6.24 2.39
C VAL A 58 -10.75 7.18 2.39
N TYR A 59 -9.53 6.62 2.34
CA TYR A 59 -8.31 7.42 2.21
C TYR A 59 -8.27 8.20 0.89
N GLN A 60 -8.69 7.57 -0.21
CA GLN A 60 -8.80 8.22 -1.52
C GLN A 60 -9.74 9.42 -1.50
N ASP A 61 -10.94 9.22 -0.96
CA ASP A 61 -11.97 10.25 -0.94
C ASP A 61 -11.53 11.46 -0.08
N LYS A 62 -10.66 11.22 0.91
CA LYS A 62 -10.16 12.27 1.81
C LYS A 62 -8.92 13.01 1.30
N TYR A 63 -7.98 12.32 0.65
CA TYR A 63 -6.66 12.89 0.35
C TYR A 63 -6.26 12.81 -1.12
N ALA A 64 -7.03 12.10 -1.96
CA ALA A 64 -6.76 11.92 -3.38
C ALA A 64 -5.29 11.58 -3.72
N PRO A 65 -4.68 10.56 -3.08
CA PRO A 65 -3.30 10.18 -3.36
C PRO A 65 -3.14 9.73 -4.82
N GLU A 66 -1.99 10.04 -5.42
CA GLU A 66 -1.69 9.68 -6.80
C GLU A 66 -1.70 8.16 -6.99
N ILE A 67 -1.10 7.40 -6.06
CA ILE A 67 -1.02 5.93 -6.09
C ILE A 67 -1.30 5.38 -4.69
N ARG A 68 -2.13 4.33 -4.65
CA ARG A 68 -2.47 3.54 -3.47
C ARG A 68 -1.90 2.13 -3.62
N LEU A 69 -1.36 1.59 -2.54
CA LEU A 69 -0.69 0.30 -2.56
C LEU A 69 -1.50 -0.73 -1.79
N ARG A 70 -1.54 -1.94 -2.33
CA ARG A 70 -2.13 -3.08 -1.64
C ARG A 70 -1.20 -4.28 -1.72
N PHE A 71 -0.81 -4.84 -0.57
CA PHE A 71 -0.13 -6.13 -0.52
C PHE A 71 -1.14 -7.24 -0.27
N SER A 72 -1.20 -8.24 -1.15
CA SER A 72 -2.13 -9.36 -0.98
C SER A 72 -1.67 -10.66 -1.62
N MET A 73 -2.46 -11.73 -1.54
CA MET A 73 -2.20 -12.98 -2.27
C MET A 73 -2.60 -12.92 -3.75
N ARG A 74 -3.26 -11.84 -4.22
CA ARG A 74 -3.62 -11.68 -5.64
C ARG A 74 -2.41 -11.33 -6.49
N ASN A 75 -2.50 -11.68 -7.78
CA ASN A 75 -1.51 -11.32 -8.80
C ASN A 75 -1.25 -9.82 -8.88
N LEU A 76 -0.06 -9.47 -9.40
CA LEU A 76 0.30 -8.10 -9.70
C LEU A 76 -0.73 -7.49 -10.66
N ASN A 77 -1.37 -6.40 -10.24
CA ASN A 77 -2.41 -5.75 -11.01
C ASN A 77 -2.44 -4.25 -10.72
N ILE A 78 -2.78 -3.46 -11.73
CA ILE A 78 -3.03 -2.02 -11.60
C ILE A 78 -4.49 -1.80 -11.97
N ASN A 79 -5.28 -1.27 -11.04
CA ASN A 79 -6.68 -0.93 -11.25
C ASN A 79 -6.92 0.53 -10.87
N GLY A 80 -7.03 1.40 -11.88
CA GLY A 80 -6.98 2.84 -11.69
C GLY A 80 -5.65 3.21 -11.02
N ASN A 81 -5.72 3.87 -9.86
CA ASN A 81 -4.55 4.23 -9.07
C ASN A 81 -4.22 3.25 -7.93
N VAL A 82 -4.84 2.07 -7.89
CA VAL A 82 -4.50 1.03 -6.91
C VAL A 82 -3.55 0.03 -7.57
N VAL A 83 -2.36 -0.16 -6.98
CA VAL A 83 -1.40 -1.18 -7.37
C VAL A 83 -1.47 -2.32 -6.35
N ASN A 84 -2.01 -3.45 -6.80
CA ASN A 84 -1.98 -4.69 -6.02
C ASN A 84 -0.65 -5.40 -6.27
N ILE A 85 0.13 -5.60 -5.22
CA ILE A 85 1.43 -6.27 -5.23
C ILE A 85 1.28 -7.60 -4.46
N PRO A 86 1.59 -8.74 -5.07
CA PRO A 86 1.63 -10.01 -4.35
C PRO A 86 2.55 -9.93 -3.14
N LEU A 87 2.18 -10.53 -2.01
CA LEU A 87 2.97 -10.49 -0.77
C LEU A 87 4.41 -10.96 -1.01
N PHE A 88 4.61 -12.01 -1.81
CA PHE A 88 5.94 -12.52 -2.16
C PHE A 88 6.77 -11.58 -3.06
N LEU A 89 6.19 -10.49 -3.57
CA LEU A 89 6.88 -9.42 -4.32
C LEU A 89 7.08 -8.15 -3.49
N CYS A 90 6.91 -8.19 -2.16
CA CYS A 90 7.04 -6.99 -1.32
C CYS A 90 8.40 -6.29 -1.48
N ASP A 91 9.48 -7.07 -1.60
CA ASP A 91 10.86 -6.58 -1.78
C ASP A 91 11.09 -5.86 -3.13
N TRP A 92 10.16 -5.97 -4.06
CA TRP A 92 10.21 -5.35 -5.39
C TRP A 92 9.46 -4.03 -5.47
N LEU A 93 8.98 -3.49 -4.34
CA LEU A 93 8.13 -2.30 -4.31
C LEU A 93 8.76 -1.13 -5.08
N LYS A 94 10.04 -0.81 -4.86
CA LYS A 94 10.70 0.30 -5.55
C LYS A 94 10.70 0.15 -7.07
N ASP A 95 11.04 -1.04 -7.57
CA ASP A 95 11.09 -1.31 -9.00
C ASP A 95 9.69 -1.24 -9.62
N ILE A 96 8.69 -1.82 -8.94
CA ILE A 96 7.29 -1.74 -9.35
C ILE A 96 6.84 -0.28 -9.41
N LEU A 97 7.10 0.52 -8.37
CA LEU A 97 6.73 1.94 -8.36
C LEU A 97 7.42 2.70 -9.50
N SER A 98 8.70 2.43 -9.75
CA SER A 98 9.44 3.05 -10.86
C SER A 98 8.81 2.72 -12.21
N PHE A 99 8.30 1.50 -12.39
CA PHE A 99 7.63 1.06 -13.61
C PHE A 99 6.24 1.71 -13.76
N VAL A 100 5.45 1.75 -12.68
CA VAL A 100 4.12 2.37 -12.69
C VAL A 100 4.21 3.85 -13.04
N LYS A 101 5.14 4.59 -12.41
CA LYS A 101 5.36 6.03 -12.67
C LYS A 101 5.76 6.35 -14.12
N ARG A 102 6.27 5.39 -14.90
CA ARG A 102 6.61 5.58 -16.32
C ARG A 102 5.41 5.40 -17.25
N LYS A 103 4.32 4.81 -16.76
CA LYS A 103 3.11 4.50 -17.53
C LYS A 103 1.96 5.49 -17.31
N ILE A 104 2.07 6.32 -16.28
CA ILE A 104 1.15 7.41 -15.95
C ILE A 104 1.80 8.69 -16.44
#